data_AF-A0ABD6ELD7-F1
#
_entry.id   AF-A0ABD6ELD7-F1
#
_cell.length_a   1.000
_cell.length_b   1.000
_cell.length_c   1.000
_cell.angle_alpha   90.00
_cell.angle_beta   90.00
_cell.angle_gamma   90.00
#
_symmetry.space_group_name_H-M   'P 1'
#
loop_
_entity.id
_entity.type
_entity.pdbx_description
1 polymer ?
#
loop_
_entity_poly.entity_id
_entity_poly.type
_entity_poly.pdbx_seq_one_letter_code
_entity_poly.pdbx_strand_id
1 'polypeptide(L)'
;MRLLPRNGLFLHLLRTLSSSTQQSTFYDAVIVGGGMVGNAMACLLGQSEAFVSKKILLLEGSDPKPLKKEEVFSNRVSAISPASVAMFKRRHYNMIYS
;
A
#
# COMPACT_ATOMS: atom_id res chain seq x y z
N MET A 1 -53.33 -10.06 -3.19
CA MET A 1 -52.55 -10.43 -1.98
C MET A 1 -51.59 -11.55 -2.38
N ARG A 2 -50.34 -11.22 -2.73
CA ARG A 2 -49.35 -12.22 -3.19
C ARG A 2 -48.75 -12.92 -1.96
N LEU A 3 -49.00 -14.22 -1.82
CA LEU A 3 -48.38 -15.06 -0.80
C LEU A 3 -46.87 -15.15 -1.08
N LEU A 4 -46.05 -14.64 -0.16
CA LEU A 4 -44.63 -14.97 -0.11
C LEU A 4 -44.46 -16.29 0.64
N PRO A 5 -43.74 -17.29 0.10
CA PRO A 5 -43.49 -18.52 0.82
C PRO A 5 -42.51 -18.28 1.98
N ARG A 6 -42.92 -18.70 3.17
CA ARG A 6 -42.25 -18.56 4.47
C ARG A 6 -41.14 -19.61 4.63
N ASN A 7 -40.15 -19.62 3.73
CA ASN A 7 -39.13 -20.67 3.68
C ASN A 7 -37.71 -20.09 3.89
N GLY A 8 -37.32 -19.90 5.16
CA GLY A 8 -35.96 -19.48 5.55
C GLY A 8 -34.84 -20.48 5.18
N LEU A 9 -35.21 -21.66 4.66
CA LEU A 9 -34.29 -22.69 4.19
C LEU A 9 -33.61 -22.33 2.85
N PHE A 10 -34.25 -21.50 2.02
CA PHE A 10 -33.67 -21.08 0.73
C PHE A 10 -32.56 -20.04 0.90
N LEU A 11 -32.68 -19.15 1.90
CA LEU A 11 -31.65 -18.16 2.24
C LEU A 11 -30.38 -18.78 2.84
N HIS A 12 -30.49 -19.94 3.51
CA HIS A 12 -29.32 -20.66 4.02
C HIS A 12 -28.55 -21.39 2.93
N LEU A 13 -29.24 -21.92 1.91
CA LEU A 13 -28.59 -22.64 0.81
C LEU A 13 -27.73 -21.71 -0.07
N LEU A 14 -28.13 -20.45 -0.24
CA LEU A 14 -27.35 -19.45 -0.99
C LEU A 14 -26.11 -18.95 -0.23
N ARG A 15 -26.07 -19.08 1.12
CA ARG A 15 -24.92 -18.67 1.93
C ARG A 15 -23.75 -19.65 1.81
N THR A 16 -24.03 -20.93 1.56
CA THR A 16 -23.04 -22.01 1.53
C THR A 16 -22.29 -22.13 0.19
N LEU A 17 -22.71 -21.39 -0.85
CA LEU A 17 -22.05 -21.38 -2.16
C LEU A 17 -20.98 -20.29 -2.30
N SER A 18 -20.63 -19.59 -1.21
CA SER A 18 -19.46 -18.69 -1.19
C SER A 18 -18.18 -19.52 -1.19
N SER A 19 -17.82 -20.08 -2.34
CA SER A 19 -16.48 -20.57 -2.57
C SER A 19 -15.53 -19.37 -2.48
N SER A 20 -14.70 -19.35 -1.43
CA SER A 20 -13.60 -18.41 -1.34
C SER A 20 -12.58 -18.80 -2.41
N THR A 21 -12.78 -18.30 -3.63
CA THR A 21 -11.73 -18.30 -4.62
C THR A 21 -10.58 -17.50 -4.01
N GLN A 22 -9.54 -18.19 -3.55
CA GLN A 22 -8.26 -17.54 -3.23
C GLN A 22 -7.71 -17.02 -4.54
N GLN A 23 -8.15 -15.83 -4.93
CA GLN A 23 -7.71 -15.18 -6.13
C GLN A 23 -6.27 -14.76 -5.88
N SER A 24 -5.32 -15.55 -6.41
CA SER A 24 -3.90 -15.25 -6.32
C SER A 24 -3.65 -13.87 -6.91
N THR A 25 -3.46 -12.88 -6.05
CA THR A 25 -3.15 -11.52 -6.47
C THR A 25 -1.69 -11.48 -6.88
N PHE A 26 -1.44 -11.61 -8.17
CA PHE A 26 -0.11 -11.36 -8.72
C PHE A 26 0.20 -9.87 -8.67
N TYR A 27 1.46 -9.57 -8.34
CA TYR A 27 2.04 -8.24 -8.38
C TYR A 27 3.03 -8.18 -9.54
N ASP A 28 3.07 -7.06 -10.24
CA ASP A 28 4.05 -6.81 -11.31
C ASP A 28 5.46 -6.57 -10.74
N ALA A 29 5.55 -6.02 -9.52
CA ALA A 29 6.80 -5.80 -8.82
C ALA A 29 6.60 -5.84 -7.30
N VAL A 30 7.65 -6.30 -6.58
CA VAL A 30 7.69 -6.32 -5.12
C VAL A 30 8.92 -5.57 -4.64
N ILE A 31 8.71 -4.58 -3.76
CA ILE A 31 9.76 -3.85 -3.05
C ILE A 31 9.91 -4.49 -1.68
N VAL A 32 11.08 -5.07 -1.40
CA VAL A 32 11.38 -5.68 -0.10
C VAL A 32 12.22 -4.69 0.73
N GLY A 33 11.66 -4.23 1.85
CA GLY A 33 12.26 -3.29 2.78
C GLY A 33 11.67 -1.87 2.71
N GLY A 34 10.80 -1.53 3.66
CA GLY A 34 10.20 -0.22 3.92
C GLY A 34 11.11 0.76 4.67
N GLY A 35 12.40 0.79 4.32
CA GLY A 35 13.33 1.83 4.78
C GLY A 35 13.14 3.15 4.02
N MET A 36 14.10 4.08 4.18
CA MET A 36 14.07 5.36 3.46
C MET A 36 13.97 5.17 1.93
N VAL A 37 14.72 4.21 1.38
CA VAL A 37 14.77 3.96 -0.07
C VAL A 37 13.52 3.25 -0.56
N GLY A 38 13.06 2.19 0.11
CA GLY A 38 11.90 1.43 -0.35
C GLY A 38 10.62 2.25 -0.33
N ASN A 39 10.39 3.05 0.72
CA ASN A 39 9.25 3.97 0.77
C ASN A 39 9.35 5.07 -0.27
N ALA A 40 10.54 5.63 -0.50
CA ALA A 40 10.75 6.61 -1.55
C ALA A 40 10.45 6.01 -2.94
N MET A 41 10.89 4.78 -3.20
CA MET A 41 10.63 4.07 -4.44
C MET A 41 9.14 3.76 -4.62
N ALA A 42 8.45 3.27 -3.59
CA ALA A 42 7.01 3.02 -3.64
C ALA A 42 6.23 4.31 -3.94
N CYS A 43 6.61 5.44 -3.32
CA CYS A 43 6.04 6.75 -3.59
C CYS A 43 6.27 7.20 -5.04
N LEU A 44 7.50 7.03 -5.56
CA LEU A 44 7.82 7.37 -6.94
C LEU A 44 7.01 6.57 -7.95
N LEU A 45 6.86 5.26 -7.72
CA LEU A 45 6.16 4.36 -8.62
C LEU A 45 4.65 4.61 -8.57
N GLY A 46 4.08 4.85 -7.39
CA GLY A 46 2.65 5.19 -7.25
C GLY A 46 2.26 6.49 -7.96
N GLN A 47 3.21 7.40 -8.19
CA GLN A 47 3.00 8.66 -8.92
C GLN A 47 3.43 8.58 -10.39
N SER A 48 3.98 7.46 -10.84
CA SER A 48 4.48 7.34 -12.21
C SER A 48 3.36 6.92 -13.15
N GLU A 49 3.10 7.70 -14.19
CA GLU A 49 2.12 7.37 -15.24
C GLU A 49 2.40 6.01 -15.88
N ALA A 50 3.68 5.64 -16.01
CA ALA A 50 4.09 4.35 -16.55
C ALA A 50 3.67 3.14 -15.69
N PHE A 51 3.39 3.36 -14.41
CA PHE A 51 3.05 2.30 -13.45
C PHE A 51 1.60 2.37 -12.96
N VAL A 52 0.75 3.24 -13.55
CA VAL A 52 -0.67 3.38 -13.18
C VAL A 52 -1.46 2.07 -13.30
N SER A 53 -1.14 1.25 -14.30
CA SER A 53 -1.79 -0.05 -14.52
C SER A 53 -1.12 -1.22 -13.80
N LYS A 54 -0.07 -0.95 -13.00
CA LYS A 54 0.78 -1.96 -12.38
C LYS A 54 0.47 -2.12 -10.90
N LYS A 55 0.44 -3.38 -10.44
CA LYS A 55 0.26 -3.71 -9.03
C LYS A 55 1.63 -3.86 -8.38
N ILE A 56 1.96 -2.95 -7.47
CA ILE A 56 3.25 -2.94 -6.78
C ILE A 56 3.02 -3.18 -5.30
N LEU A 57 3.74 -4.15 -4.73
CA LEU A 57 3.70 -4.48 -3.31
C LEU A 57 4.96 -3.95 -2.62
N LEU A 58 4.82 -3.30 -1.48
CA LEU A 58 5.93 -3.01 -0.57
C LEU A 58 5.81 -3.90 0.67
N LEU A 59 6.83 -4.71 0.90
CA LEU A 59 6.94 -5.60 2.05
C LEU A 59 7.91 -5.01 3.06
N GLU A 60 7.48 -4.87 4.31
CA GLU A 60 8.32 -4.47 5.44
C GLU A 60 8.08 -5.44 6.59
N GLY A 61 9.14 -5.96 7.19
CA GLY A 61 9.05 -6.92 8.30
C GLY A 61 8.74 -6.26 9.64
N SER A 62 8.86 -4.94 9.71
CA SER A 62 8.59 -4.15 10.90
C SER A 62 7.18 -3.57 10.86
N ASP A 63 6.53 -3.46 12.02
CA ASP A 63 5.30 -2.68 12.12
C ASP A 63 5.54 -1.21 11.76
N PRO A 64 4.56 -0.52 11.14
CA PRO A 64 4.64 0.91 10.86
C PRO A 64 4.90 1.68 12.15
N LYS A 65 6.09 2.25 12.28
CA LYS A 65 6.43 3.10 13.42
C LYS A 65 6.03 4.54 13.13
N PRO A 66 5.28 5.20 14.02
CA PRO A 66 5.01 6.62 13.87
C PRO A 66 6.33 7.39 13.88
N LEU A 67 6.43 8.39 13.00
CA LEU A 67 7.56 9.31 12.96
C LEU A 67 7.54 10.15 14.23
N LYS A 68 8.30 9.73 15.24
CA LYS A 68 8.50 10.50 16.47
C LYS A 68 9.76 11.34 16.29
N LYS A 69 9.65 12.63 16.60
CA LYS A 69 10.80 13.49 16.76
C LYS A 69 11.46 13.10 18.09
N GLU A 70 12.46 12.24 18.03
CA GLU A 70 13.25 11.88 19.21
C GLU A 70 14.10 13.10 19.62
N GLU A 71 14.09 13.45 20.91
CA GLU A 71 14.90 14.54 21.44
C GLU A 71 16.39 14.18 21.51
N VAL A 72 16.70 12.87 21.54
CA VAL A 72 18.05 12.34 21.55
C VAL A 72 18.39 11.79 20.17
N PHE A 73 19.51 12.24 19.60
CA PHE A 73 19.98 11.76 18.30
C PHE A 73 20.30 10.27 18.34
N SER A 74 19.65 9.49 17.49
CA SER A 74 20.01 8.11 17.21
C SER A 74 21.33 8.05 16.43
N ASN A 75 22.19 7.08 16.73
CA ASN A 75 23.43 6.82 15.96
C ASN A 75 23.19 6.31 14.53
N ARG A 76 21.93 6.17 14.11
CA ARG A 76 21.60 5.91 12.70
C ARG A 76 21.82 7.18 11.88
N VAL A 77 23.02 7.30 11.34
CA VAL A 77 23.37 8.32 10.35
C VAL A 77 22.92 7.88 8.96
N SER A 78 22.32 8.81 8.23
CA SER A 78 21.88 8.61 6.86
C SER A 78 22.49 9.69 5.99
N ALA A 79 23.46 9.33 5.14
CA ALA A 79 24.00 10.25 4.15
C ALA A 79 22.98 10.42 3.01
N ILE A 80 22.33 11.58 2.96
CA ILE A 80 21.37 11.93 1.90
C ILE A 80 22.10 12.76 0.85
N SER A 81 22.21 12.25 -0.37
CA SER A 81 22.84 12.98 -1.48
C SER A 81 21.99 14.20 -1.91
N PRO A 82 22.58 15.23 -2.54
CA PRO A 82 21.81 16.35 -3.11
C PRO A 82 20.71 15.90 -4.07
N ALA A 83 20.94 14.83 -4.84
CA ALA A 83 19.95 14.25 -5.74
C ALA A 83 18.76 13.66 -4.99
N SER A 84 19.00 12.96 -3.88
CA SER A 84 17.94 12.44 -3.00
C SER A 84 17.11 13.57 -2.39
N VAL A 85 17.76 14.65 -1.93
CA VAL A 85 17.07 15.85 -1.42
C VAL A 85 16.21 16.49 -2.52
N ALA A 86 16.75 16.65 -3.73
CA ALA A 86 16.02 17.22 -4.86
C ALA A 86 14.80 16.36 -5.23
N MET A 87 14.95 15.03 -5.22
CA MET A 87 13.85 14.09 -5.44
C MET A 87 12.73 14.27 -4.42
N PHE A 88 13.04 14.32 -3.11
CA PHE A 88 12.01 14.54 -2.09
C PHE A 88 11.33 15.91 -2.21
N LYS A 89 12.11 16.98 -2.43
CA LYS A 89 11.56 18.34 -2.59
C LYS A 89 10.61 18.46 -3.79
N ARG A 90 11.00 17.89 -4.94
CA ARG A 90 10.18 17.90 -6.16
C ARG A 90 8.83 17.21 -5.94
N ARG A 91 8.80 16.14 -5.14
CA ARG A 91 7.57 15.38 -4.87
C ARG A 91 6.73 15.97 -3.74
N HIS A 92 7.34 16.60 -2.74
CA HIS A 92 6.62 17.31 -1.68
C HIS A 92 5.82 18.51 -2.22
N TYR A 93 6.39 19.23 -3.21
CA TYR A 93 5.68 20.33 -3.87
C TYR A 93 4.45 19.83 -4.64
N ASN A 94 4.58 18.73 -5.38
CA ASN A 94 3.47 18.21 -6.19
C ASN A 94 2.29 17.68 -5.33
N MET A 95 2.55 17.18 -4.12
CA MET A 95 1.53 16.66 -3.20
C MET A 95 0.70 17.76 -2.48
N ILE A 96 1.21 19.00 -2.39
CA ILE A 96 0.47 20.12 -1.78
C ILE A 96 -0.42 20.85 -2.80
N TYR A 97 -0.07 20.77 -4.10
CA TYR A 97 -0.73 21.52 -5.17
C TYR A 97 -1.50 20.63 -6.16
N SER A 98 -1.73 19.36 -5.83
CA SER A 98 -2.61 18.42 -6.56
C SER A 98 -3.83 18.08 -5.72
#